data_AF-A0A699JKR5-F1
#
_entry.id   AF-A0A699JKR5-F1
#
_cell.length_a   1.000
_cell.length_b   1.000
_cell.length_c   1.000
_cell.angle_alpha   90.00
_cell.angle_beta   90.00
_cell.angle_gamma   90.00
#
_symmetry.space_group_name_H-M   'P 1'
#
loop_
_entity.id
_entity.type
_entity.pdbx_description
1 polymer ?
#
loop_
_entity_poly.entity_id
_entity_poly.type
_entity_poly.pdbx_seq_one_letter_code
_entity_poly.pdbx_strand_id
1 'polypeptide(L)'
;MLRDYVVELQSTNLNTTVKISVERNIDPYLPTKVFQRIYVCLGGFKLGFRACRRDMLSLECAFMKGPFPRQVLAVIRLDSNNEIYLLAYALVEAESKSSWCWFLQCLVDEIDLHPNLNFTFTNDRQKEWCGQAYKDLLWRATSATSVKEFEKCMLELKTMNPKAHEWLNNTPLEH
;
A
#
# COMPACT_ATOMS: atom_id res chain seq x y z
N MET A 1 15.31 19.58 -0.79
CA MET A 1 15.58 18.36 -1.57
C MET A 1 14.31 17.54 -1.85
N LEU A 2 13.69 16.86 -0.86
CA LEU A 2 12.49 16.04 -1.15
C LEU A 2 11.28 16.86 -1.64
N ARG A 3 11.04 18.05 -1.06
CA ARG A 3 9.96 18.94 -1.51
C ARG A 3 10.19 19.46 -2.93
N ASP A 4 11.43 19.79 -3.27
CA ASP A 4 11.79 20.26 -4.61
C ASP A 4 11.58 19.15 -5.64
N TYR A 5 11.93 17.90 -5.29
CA TYR A 5 11.60 16.73 -6.09
C TYR A 5 10.09 16.59 -6.33
N VAL A 6 9.27 16.80 -5.29
CA VAL A 6 7.81 16.75 -5.44
C VAL A 6 7.30 17.83 -6.38
N VAL A 7 7.80 19.07 -6.25
CA VAL A 7 7.43 20.18 -7.13
C VAL A 7 7.79 19.85 -8.58
N GLU A 8 9.02 19.37 -8.81
CA GLU A 8 9.48 18.99 -10.14
C GLU A 8 8.61 17.87 -10.72
N LEU A 9 8.33 16.83 -9.93
CA LEU A 9 7.52 15.69 -10.35
C LEU A 9 6.10 16.13 -10.75
N GLN A 10 5.49 17.03 -9.98
CA GLN A 10 4.15 17.55 -10.26
C GLN A 10 4.14 18.51 -11.46
N SER A 11 5.22 19.27 -11.67
CA SER A 11 5.34 20.17 -12.82
C SER A 11 5.53 19.43 -14.14
N THR A 12 6.24 18.30 -14.11
CA THR A 12 6.56 17.48 -15.29
C THR A 12 5.48 16.45 -15.60
N ASN A 13 4.74 15.99 -14.59
CA ASN A 13 3.70 14.97 -14.75
C ASN A 13 2.37 15.51 -14.23
N LEU A 14 1.59 16.12 -15.14
CA LEU A 14 0.26 16.64 -14.84
C LEU A 14 -0.62 15.59 -14.15
N ASN A 15 -1.46 16.05 -13.22
CA ASN A 15 -2.32 15.22 -12.38
C ASN A 15 -1.59 14.25 -11.44
N THR A 16 -0.28 14.35 -11.25
CA THR A 16 0.43 13.55 -10.26
C THR A 16 0.07 13.99 -8.84
N THR A 17 -0.31 13.02 -8.02
CA THR A 17 -0.56 13.23 -6.60
C THR A 17 0.65 12.76 -5.81
N VAL A 18 1.11 13.62 -4.90
CA VAL A 18 2.11 13.26 -3.91
C VAL A 18 1.61 13.62 -2.52
N LYS A 19 1.62 12.67 -1.59
CA LYS A 19 1.27 12.88 -0.18
C LYS A 19 2.50 12.59 0.69
N ILE A 20 2.95 13.55 1.48
CA ILE A 20 4.07 13.39 2.42
C ILE A 20 3.52 13.40 3.84
N SER A 21 3.83 12.36 4.62
CA SER A 21 3.60 12.31 6.06
C SER A 21 4.91 12.55 6.80
N VAL A 22 4.83 13.31 7.89
CA VAL A 22 5.94 13.61 8.78
C VAL A 22 5.52 13.37 10.21
N GLU A 23 6.44 12.86 11.01
CA GLU A 23 6.28 12.76 12.46
C GLU A 23 6.89 13.98 13.14
N ARG A 24 6.27 14.43 14.22
CA ARG A 24 6.84 15.50 15.05
C ARG A 24 7.84 14.90 16.00
N ASN A 25 9.03 15.48 16.05
CA ASN A 25 10.00 15.14 17.08
C ASN A 25 9.68 15.93 18.36
N ILE A 26 9.68 15.23 19.50
CA ILE A 26 9.42 15.81 20.82
C ILE A 26 10.72 16.41 21.39
N ASP A 27 11.88 15.94 20.91
CA ASP A 27 13.18 16.45 21.32
C ASP A 27 13.46 17.84 20.70
N PRO A 28 13.65 18.89 21.52
CA PRO A 28 13.92 20.25 21.03
C PRO A 28 15.29 20.40 20.37
N TYR A 29 16.21 19.45 20.54
CA TYR A 29 17.55 19.47 19.94
C TYR A 29 17.61 18.78 18.58
N LEU A 30 16.54 18.07 18.19
CA LEU A 30 16.43 17.38 16.91
C LEU A 30 15.50 18.13 15.94
N PRO A 31 15.54 17.82 14.63
CA PRO A 31 14.60 18.39 13.67
C PRO A 31 13.16 18.16 14.11
N THR A 32 12.38 19.23 14.23
CA THR A 32 10.98 19.20 14.71
C THR A 32 10.04 18.36 13.84
N LYS A 33 10.41 18.08 12.59
CA LYS A 33 9.67 17.22 11.67
C LYS A 33 10.61 16.22 11.01
N VAL A 34 10.33 14.94 11.20
CA VAL A 34 11.10 13.84 10.60
C VAL A 34 10.25 13.18 9.52
N PHE A 35 10.90 12.79 8.43
CA PHE A 35 10.23 12.10 7.32
C PHE A 35 9.72 10.74 7.77
N GLN A 36 8.42 10.51 7.62
CA GLN A 36 7.79 9.23 7.96
C GLN A 36 7.55 8.41 6.70
N ARG A 37 6.80 8.94 5.74
CA ARG A 37 6.37 8.23 4.53
C ARG A 37 5.98 9.17 3.41
N ILE A 38 6.10 8.71 2.18
CA ILE A 38 5.66 9.42 0.97
C ILE A 38 4.84 8.47 0.11
N TYR A 39 3.77 8.98 -0.48
CA TYR A 39 2.94 8.31 -1.47
C TYR A 39 3.00 9.10 -2.76
N VAL A 40 3.13 8.40 -3.89
CA VAL A 40 3.19 8.96 -5.22
C VAL A 40 2.24 8.18 -6.13
N CYS A 41 1.34 8.89 -6.80
CA CYS A 41 0.49 8.33 -7.84
C CYS A 41 0.55 9.21 -9.09
N LEU A 42 1.09 8.65 -10.17
CA LEU A 42 1.40 9.42 -11.39
C LEU A 42 0.12 9.66 -12.20
N GLY A 43 -0.07 10.91 -12.63
CA GLY A 43 -1.31 11.32 -13.28
C GLY A 43 -1.61 10.61 -14.59
N GLY A 44 -0.59 10.34 -15.42
CA GLY A 44 -0.75 9.58 -16.66
C GLY A 44 -1.32 8.18 -16.43
N PHE A 45 -0.84 7.49 -15.39
CA PHE A 45 -1.33 6.15 -15.04
C PHE A 45 -2.73 6.17 -14.43
N LYS A 46 -3.14 7.24 -13.74
CA LYS A 46 -4.54 7.41 -13.30
C LYS A 46 -5.50 7.49 -14.49
N LEU A 47 -5.11 8.23 -15.54
CA LEU A 47 -5.92 8.35 -16.76
C LEU A 47 -6.00 7.01 -17.49
N GLY A 48 -4.86 6.34 -17.68
CA GLY A 48 -4.81 5.00 -18.26
C GLY A 48 -5.63 4.00 -17.45
N PHE A 49 -5.59 4.10 -16.12
CA PHE A 49 -6.37 3.23 -15.23
C PHE A 49 -7.87 3.38 -15.48
N ARG A 50 -8.37 4.62 -15.55
CA ARG A 50 -9.78 4.93 -15.79
C ARG A 50 -10.22 4.51 -17.20
N ALA A 51 -9.33 4.55 -18.19
CA ALA A 51 -9.61 4.13 -19.55
C ALA A 51 -9.69 2.60 -19.71
N CYS A 52 -8.82 1.84 -19.03
CA CYS A 52 -8.65 0.41 -19.28
C CYS A 52 -9.81 -0.50 -18.78
N ARG A 53 -10.73 -0.01 -17.93
CA ARG A 53 -11.91 -0.74 -17.40
C ARG A 53 -11.70 -2.21 -16.92
N ARG A 54 -10.47 -2.65 -16.68
CA ARG A 54 -10.13 -3.93 -16.04
C ARG A 54 -10.06 -3.80 -14.52
N ASP A 55 -10.70 -4.69 -13.79
CA ASP A 55 -10.84 -4.54 -12.34
C ASP A 55 -9.68 -5.13 -11.53
N MET A 56 -8.53 -5.44 -12.13
CA MET A 56 -7.43 -6.13 -11.43
C MET A 56 -6.27 -5.18 -11.09
N LEU A 57 -5.94 -5.13 -9.80
CA LEU A 57 -4.76 -4.44 -9.27
C LEU A 57 -3.86 -5.42 -8.52
N SER A 58 -2.56 -5.40 -8.80
CA SER A 58 -1.56 -6.16 -8.06
C SER A 58 -0.91 -5.27 -6.99
N LEU A 59 -0.88 -5.71 -5.74
CA LEU A 59 -0.24 -5.01 -4.62
C LEU A 59 1.03 -5.75 -4.23
N GLU A 60 2.17 -5.04 -4.24
CA GLU A 60 3.52 -5.55 -3.98
C GLU A 60 4.19 -4.79 -2.84
N CYS A 61 5.10 -5.46 -2.14
CA CYS A 61 6.02 -4.85 -1.17
C CYS A 61 7.46 -5.26 -1.51
N ALA A 62 8.40 -4.32 -1.42
CA ALA A 62 9.82 -4.60 -1.60
C ALA A 62 10.66 -3.86 -0.56
N PHE A 63 11.74 -4.50 -0.11
CA PHE A 63 12.70 -3.88 0.80
C PHE A 63 13.73 -3.05 0.03
N MET A 64 14.01 -1.83 0.52
CA MET A 64 15.09 -1.01 -0.01
C MET A 64 16.38 -1.26 0.76
N LYS A 65 17.41 -1.69 0.03
CA LYS A 65 18.79 -1.70 0.57
C LYS A 65 19.38 -0.29 0.46
N GLY A 66 19.85 0.25 1.58
CA GLY A 66 20.47 1.56 1.61
C GLY A 66 20.80 2.02 3.04
N PRO A 67 21.42 3.21 3.18
CA PRO A 67 21.75 3.78 4.50
C PRO A 67 20.53 4.07 5.36
N PHE A 68 19.35 4.14 4.75
CA PHE A 68 18.06 4.28 5.42
C PHE A 68 17.17 3.10 5.03
N PRO A 69 17.15 2.01 5.83
CA PRO A 69 16.28 0.88 5.55
C PRO A 69 14.83 1.35 5.57
N ARG A 70 14.13 1.11 4.47
CA ARG A 70 12.73 1.45 4.26
C ARG A 70 12.10 0.40 3.37
N GLN A 71 10.79 0.47 3.26
CA GLN A 71 10.04 -0.42 2.39
C GLN A 71 9.28 0.37 1.33
N VAL A 72 9.14 -0.24 0.17
CA VAL A 72 8.36 0.28 -0.95
C VAL A 72 7.10 -0.55 -1.03
N LEU A 73 5.95 0.10 -0.87
CA LEU A 73 4.66 -0.48 -1.24
C LEU A 73 4.33 -0.01 -2.65
N ALA A 74 3.81 -0.90 -3.49
CA ALA A 74 3.52 -0.59 -4.88
C ALA A 74 2.17 -1.17 -5.30
N VAL A 75 1.47 -0.43 -6.14
CA VAL A 75 0.30 -0.89 -6.89
C VAL A 75 0.68 -0.97 -8.35
N ILE A 76 0.61 -2.17 -8.89
CA ILE A 76 0.93 -2.52 -10.25
C ILE A 76 -0.35 -2.96 -10.97
N ARG A 77 -0.46 -2.71 -12.26
CA ARG A 77 -1.60 -3.16 -13.08
C ARG A 77 -1.16 -3.69 -14.43
N LEU A 78 -1.97 -4.60 -14.97
CA LEU A 78 -1.94 -4.99 -16.38
C LEU A 78 -2.91 -4.12 -17.18
N ASP A 79 -2.40 -3.49 -18.24
CA ASP A 79 -3.25 -2.77 -19.20
C ASP A 79 -3.97 -3.73 -20.16
N SER A 80 -4.66 -3.20 -21.18
CA SER A 80 -5.35 -4.00 -22.20
C SER A 80 -4.42 -4.83 -23.08
N ASN A 81 -3.15 -4.41 -23.20
CA ASN A 81 -2.11 -5.06 -23.99
C ASN A 81 -1.32 -6.09 -23.18
N ASN A 82 -1.73 -6.36 -21.93
CA ASN A 82 -1.02 -7.20 -20.96
C ASN A 82 0.37 -6.65 -20.59
N GLU A 83 0.58 -5.36 -20.73
CA GLU A 83 1.77 -4.66 -20.24
C GLU A 83 1.58 -4.26 -18.78
N ILE A 84 2.66 -4.36 -18.00
CA ILE A 84 2.67 -4.05 -16.59
C ILE A 84 3.06 -2.58 -16.40
N TYR A 85 2.25 -1.81 -15.66
CA TYR A 85 2.61 -0.44 -15.26
C TYR A 85 2.39 -0.20 -13.76
N LEU A 86 3.20 0.71 -13.22
CA LEU A 86 3.16 1.12 -11.81
C LEU A 86 2.16 2.27 -11.63
N LEU A 87 1.04 2.01 -10.97
CA LEU A 87 -0.02 2.99 -10.76
C LEU A 87 0.30 3.97 -9.63
N ALA A 88 0.74 3.42 -8.50
CA ALA A 88 1.13 4.19 -7.33
C ALA A 88 2.19 3.44 -6.54
N TYR A 89 3.01 4.17 -5.80
CA TYR A 89 3.94 3.59 -4.84
C TYR A 89 4.07 4.46 -3.61
N ALA A 90 4.53 3.87 -2.52
CA ALA A 90 4.85 4.58 -1.29
C ALA A 90 6.15 4.09 -0.69
N LEU A 91 6.96 5.04 -0.19
CA LEU A 91 8.06 4.71 0.72
C LEU A 91 7.51 4.81 2.13
N VAL A 92 7.62 3.72 2.87
CA VAL A 92 7.12 3.59 4.24
C VAL A 92 8.26 3.18 5.17
N GLU A 93 8.03 3.42 6.45
CA GLU A 93 8.94 3.04 7.54
C GLU A 93 9.12 1.53 7.63
N ALA A 94 8.03 0.75 7.52
CA ALA A 94 8.02 -0.71 7.66
C ALA A 94 6.76 -1.34 7.02
N GLU A 95 6.76 -2.66 6.84
CA GLU A 95 5.61 -3.49 6.39
C GLU A 95 4.58 -3.64 7.52
N SER A 96 4.04 -2.52 8.00
CA SER A 96 3.11 -2.55 9.11
C SER A 96 1.67 -2.39 8.63
N LYS A 97 0.72 -2.79 9.49
CA LYS A 97 -0.69 -2.50 9.28
C LYS A 97 -0.93 -1.00 9.10
N SER A 98 -0.23 -0.13 9.84
CA SER A 98 -0.38 1.33 9.72
C SER A 98 0.10 1.86 8.36
N SER A 99 1.19 1.31 7.83
CA SER A 99 1.70 1.64 6.50
C SER A 99 0.74 1.23 5.40
N TRP A 100 0.25 -0.02 5.44
CA TRP A 100 -0.70 -0.55 4.47
C TRP A 100 -2.05 0.18 4.51
N CYS A 101 -2.62 0.40 5.69
CA CYS A 101 -3.88 1.15 5.81
C CYS A 101 -3.74 2.57 5.25
N TRP A 102 -2.64 3.27 5.56
CA TRP A 102 -2.41 4.61 5.01
C TRP A 102 -2.21 4.61 3.50
N PHE A 103 -1.45 3.64 2.97
CA PHE A 103 -1.24 3.49 1.53
C PHE A 103 -2.55 3.21 0.77
N LEU A 104 -3.35 2.29 1.29
CA LEU A 104 -4.65 1.93 0.70
C LEU A 104 -5.65 3.08 0.80
N GLN A 105 -5.69 3.82 1.91
CA GLN A 105 -6.49 5.05 2.02
C GLN A 105 -6.08 6.08 0.97
N CYS A 106 -4.77 6.31 0.80
CA CYS A 106 -4.29 7.21 -0.24
C CYS A 106 -4.70 6.74 -1.64
N LEU A 107 -4.69 5.44 -1.90
CA LEU A 107 -5.10 4.85 -3.18
C LEU A 107 -6.60 5.01 -3.43
N VAL A 108 -7.43 4.77 -2.41
CA VAL A 108 -8.90 4.93 -2.45
C VAL A 108 -9.30 6.38 -2.72
N ASP A 109 -8.57 7.35 -2.16
CA ASP A 109 -8.84 8.77 -2.42
C ASP A 109 -8.57 9.17 -3.89
N GLU A 110 -7.64 8.50 -4.56
CA GLU A 110 -7.16 8.89 -5.90
C GLU A 110 -7.90 8.18 -7.04
N ILE A 111 -8.23 6.92 -6.79
CA ILE A 111 -8.94 6.07 -7.71
C ILE A 111 -10.35 6.01 -7.17
N ASP A 112 -11.33 6.49 -7.95
CA ASP A 112 -12.74 6.41 -7.58
C ASP A 112 -13.14 4.92 -7.61
N LEU A 113 -12.78 4.20 -6.55
CA LEU A 113 -12.86 2.76 -6.46
C LEU A 113 -14.33 2.38 -6.40
N HIS A 114 -14.85 1.93 -7.54
CA HIS A 114 -16.14 1.26 -7.53
C HIS A 114 -16.08 0.04 -6.61
N PRO A 115 -17.19 -0.30 -5.91
CA PRO A 115 -17.24 -1.42 -4.97
C PRO A 115 -16.84 -2.79 -5.56
N ASN A 116 -16.75 -2.91 -6.88
CA ASN A 116 -16.47 -4.13 -7.61
C ASN A 116 -14.99 -4.28 -8.05
N LEU A 117 -14.08 -3.41 -7.59
CA LEU A 117 -12.67 -3.52 -7.98
C LEU A 117 -11.99 -4.71 -7.27
N ASN A 118 -11.35 -5.59 -8.04
CA ASN A 118 -10.69 -6.80 -7.55
C ASN A 118 -9.20 -6.55 -7.29
N PHE A 119 -8.80 -6.58 -6.02
CA PHE A 119 -7.38 -6.50 -5.64
C PHE A 119 -6.76 -7.90 -5.57
N THR A 120 -5.58 -8.02 -6.15
CA THR A 120 -4.69 -9.17 -6.02
C THR A 120 -3.47 -8.74 -5.25
N PHE A 121 -3.31 -9.26 -4.04
CA PHE A 121 -2.03 -9.15 -3.35
C PHE A 121 -1.07 -10.19 -3.93
N THR A 122 0.10 -9.73 -4.34
CA THR A 122 1.22 -10.58 -4.71
C THR A 122 2.36 -10.17 -3.80
N ASN A 123 2.75 -11.04 -2.88
CA ASN A 123 3.85 -10.78 -1.95
C ASN A 123 5.03 -11.68 -2.35
N ASP A 124 6.18 -11.08 -2.60
CA ASP A 124 7.42 -11.78 -2.99
C ASP A 124 7.97 -12.70 -1.88
N ARG A 125 7.58 -12.48 -0.61
CA ARG A 125 8.10 -13.21 0.55
C ARG A 125 7.37 -14.51 0.88
N GLN A 126 6.22 -14.79 0.28
CA GLN A 126 5.43 -15.98 0.62
C GLN A 126 4.84 -16.65 -0.62
N LYS A 127 5.68 -17.44 -1.30
CA LYS A 127 5.28 -18.37 -2.38
C LYS A 127 4.23 -19.43 -1.95
N GLU A 128 3.89 -19.53 -0.66
CA GLU A 128 2.95 -20.52 -0.11
C GLU A 128 1.50 -19.99 0.06
N TRP A 129 1.23 -18.70 -0.19
CA TRP A 129 -0.01 -18.05 0.27
C TRP A 129 -0.82 -17.55 -0.93
N CYS A 130 -1.26 -18.51 -1.73
CA CYS A 130 -1.99 -18.28 -2.98
C CYS A 130 -3.46 -18.74 -2.82
N GLY A 131 -4.42 -17.82 -3.00
CA GLY A 131 -5.85 -18.19 -3.08
C GLY A 131 -6.79 -17.00 -3.00
N GLN A 132 -7.89 -17.05 -3.77
CA GLN A 132 -8.93 -16.00 -3.79
C GLN A 132 -9.54 -15.78 -2.40
N ALA A 133 -9.80 -16.86 -1.65
CA ALA A 133 -10.35 -16.78 -0.30
C ALA A 133 -9.46 -16.00 0.67
N TYR A 134 -8.13 -16.15 0.57
CA TYR A 134 -7.18 -15.43 1.41
C TYR A 134 -7.18 -13.92 1.12
N LYS A 135 -7.27 -13.56 -0.17
CA LYS A 135 -7.39 -12.16 -0.63
C LYS A 135 -8.70 -11.53 -0.18
N ASP A 136 -9.82 -12.25 -0.32
CA ASP A 136 -11.14 -11.78 0.07
C ASP A 136 -11.23 -11.53 1.59
N LEU A 137 -10.55 -12.34 2.39
CA LEU A 137 -10.57 -12.20 3.83
C LEU A 137 -9.65 -11.12 4.38
N LEU A 138 -8.48 -10.94 3.80
CA LEU A 138 -7.66 -9.77 4.09
C LEU A 138 -8.38 -8.48 3.67
N TRP A 139 -9.01 -8.48 2.50
CA TRP A 139 -9.81 -7.34 2.04
C TRP A 139 -10.97 -7.01 2.99
N ARG A 140 -11.71 -8.02 3.44
CA ARG A 140 -12.79 -7.84 4.44
C ARG A 140 -12.24 -7.35 5.79
N ALA A 141 -11.07 -7.83 6.21
CA ALA A 141 -10.43 -7.36 7.43
C ALA A 141 -9.96 -5.90 7.31
N THR A 142 -9.33 -5.52 6.20
CA THR A 142 -8.83 -4.14 6.00
C THR A 142 -9.94 -3.13 5.75
N SER A 143 -11.06 -3.58 5.16
CA SER A 143 -12.24 -2.75 4.90
C SER A 143 -13.25 -2.74 6.05
N ALA A 144 -12.96 -3.45 7.15
CA ALA A 144 -13.83 -3.48 8.33
C ALA A 144 -13.89 -2.10 9.00
N THR A 145 -15.09 -1.55 9.11
CA THR A 145 -15.33 -0.27 9.81
C THR A 145 -15.52 -0.44 11.32
N SER A 146 -15.60 -1.68 11.79
CA SER A 146 -15.78 -2.02 13.20
C SER A 146 -14.77 -3.08 13.67
N VAL A 147 -14.40 -3.00 14.96
CA VAL A 147 -13.48 -3.96 15.60
C VAL A 147 -14.04 -5.38 15.56
N LYS A 148 -15.36 -5.54 15.72
CA LYS A 148 -16.05 -6.84 15.63
C LYS A 148 -15.93 -7.48 14.24
N GLU A 149 -16.05 -6.69 13.17
CA GLU A 149 -15.90 -7.20 11.80
C GLU A 149 -14.45 -7.57 11.50
N PHE A 150 -13.50 -6.76 11.99
CA PHE A 150 -12.08 -7.06 11.91
C PHE A 150 -11.75 -8.39 12.61
N GLU A 151 -12.17 -8.55 13.87
CA GLU A 151 -11.94 -9.77 14.66
C GLU A 151 -12.57 -11.00 14.01
N LYS A 152 -13.76 -10.86 13.43
CA LYS A 152 -14.43 -11.94 12.69
C LYS A 152 -13.60 -12.37 11.47
N CYS A 153 -13.09 -11.42 10.69
CA CYS A 153 -12.25 -11.74 9.52
C CYS A 153 -10.91 -12.36 9.93
N MET A 154 -10.31 -11.89 11.04
CA MET A 154 -9.10 -12.51 11.59
C MET A 154 -9.34 -13.94 12.10
N LEU A 155 -10.51 -14.21 12.68
CA LEU A 155 -10.88 -15.56 13.11
C LEU A 155 -11.05 -16.49 11.91
N GLU A 156 -11.75 -16.04 10.87
CA GLU A 156 -11.90 -16.80 9.62
C GLU A 156 -10.55 -17.03 8.92
N LEU A 157 -9.62 -16.06 9.01
CA LEU A 157 -8.24 -16.20 8.55
C LEU A 157 -7.48 -17.28 9.32
N LYS A 158 -7.64 -17.33 10.65
CA LYS A 158 -7.09 -18.38 11.51
C LYS A 158 -7.58 -19.76 11.12
N THR A 159 -8.84 -19.87 10.73
CA THR A 159 -9.45 -21.14 10.33
C THR A 159 -8.91 -21.64 8.99
N MET A 160 -8.74 -20.76 8.00
CA MET A 160 -8.20 -21.20 6.69
C MET A 160 -6.69 -21.40 6.71
N ASN A 161 -5.96 -20.54 7.40
CA ASN A 161 -4.52 -20.59 7.45
C ASN A 161 -4.04 -20.18 8.87
N PRO A 162 -3.96 -21.15 9.80
CA PRO A 162 -3.55 -20.87 11.17
C PRO A 162 -2.12 -20.34 11.25
N LYS A 163 -1.23 -20.77 10.34
CA LYS A 163 0.13 -20.21 10.22
C LYS A 163 0.12 -18.75 9.82
N ALA A 164 -0.85 -18.34 8.99
CA ALA A 164 -1.04 -16.95 8.60
C ALA A 164 -1.49 -16.04 9.71
N HIS A 165 -2.50 -16.48 10.44
CA HIS A 165 -2.99 -15.77 11.59
C HIS A 165 -1.92 -15.71 12.70
N GLU A 166 -1.17 -16.79 12.91
CA GLU A 166 -0.06 -16.83 13.86
C GLU A 166 1.08 -15.90 13.43
N TRP A 167 1.46 -15.87 12.16
CA TRP A 167 2.44 -14.92 11.64
C TRP A 167 1.97 -13.46 11.80
N LEU A 168 0.72 -13.13 11.47
CA LEU A 168 0.18 -11.77 11.64
C LEU A 168 0.18 -11.30 13.10
N ASN A 169 -0.03 -12.23 14.05
CA ASN A 169 -0.02 -11.91 15.48
C ASN A 169 1.39 -11.93 16.08
N ASN A 170 2.30 -12.72 15.50
CA ASN A 170 3.68 -12.88 15.97
C ASN A 170 4.68 -12.05 15.15
N THR A 171 4.23 -11.28 14.15
CA THR A 171 5.09 -10.34 13.42
C THR A 171 5.63 -9.38 14.47
N PRO A 172 6.94 -9.39 14.75
CA PRO A 172 7.50 -8.54 15.79
C PRO A 172 7.24 -7.10 15.39
N LEU A 173 6.85 -6.26 16.35
CA LEU A 173 6.80 -4.81 16.20
C LEU A 173 8.21 -4.18 16.09
N GLU A 174 9.24 -4.96 15.73
CA GLU A 174 10.64 -4.55 15.82
C GLU A 174 11.19 -4.13 14.45
N HIS A 175 11.32 -2.79 14.36
CA HIS A 175 12.39 -1.96 13.77
C HIS A 175 13.06 -2.37 12.45
#